data_AF-A0A376SBB2-F1
#
_entry.id   AF-A0A376SBB2-F1
#
_cell.length_a   1.000
_cell.length_b   1.000
_cell.length_c   1.000
_cell.angle_alpha   90.00
_cell.angle_beta   90.00
_cell.angle_gamma   90.00
#
_symmetry.space_group_name_H-M   'P 1'
#
loop_
_entity.id
_entity.type
_entity.pdbx_description
1 polymer ?
#
loop_
_entity_poly.entity_id
_entity_poly.type
_entity_poly.pdbx_seq_one_letter_code
_entity_poly.pdbx_strand_id
1 'polypeptide(L)' 'MHTNWQVCSLVVQAKSERISDISTQLNAFPGCEVAVSDAPSGQLIVVVEAETAKR' A
#
# COMPACT_ATOMS: atom_id res chain seq x y z
N MET A 1 -14.22 18.56 -13.36
CA MET A 1 -13.48 17.53 -14.11
C MET A 1 -13.61 16.23 -13.33
N HIS A 2 -14.17 15.18 -13.92
CA HIS A 2 -14.32 13.89 -13.25
C HIS A 2 -12.99 13.15 -13.45
N THR A 3 -12.08 13.26 -12.50
CA THR A 3 -10.86 12.44 -12.49
C THR A 3 -11.30 10.99 -12.35
N ASN A 4 -10.88 10.14 -13.30
CA ASN A 4 -11.13 8.71 -13.24
C ASN A 4 -10.20 8.13 -12.18
N TRP A 5 -10.61 8.33 -10.93
CA TRP A 5 -9.98 7.83 -9.73
C TRP A 5 -9.80 6.32 -9.83
N GLN A 6 -8.58 5.86 -9.57
CA GLN A 6 -8.25 4.45 -9.60
C GLN A 6 -7.79 3.99 -8.23
N VAL A 7 -8.36 2.86 -7.80
CA VAL A 7 -7.93 2.15 -6.60
C VAL A 7 -7.30 0.84 -7.02
N CYS A 8 -6.10 0.58 -6.53
CA CYS A 8 -5.37 -0.66 -6.75
C CYS A 8 -5.02 -1.30 -5.41
N SER A 9 -5.03 -2.62 -5.35
CA SER A 9 -4.52 -3.37 -4.20
C SER A 9 -3.16 -3.98 -4.56
N LEU A 10 -2.18 -3.75 -3.70
CA LEU A 10 -0.83 -4.29 -3.81
C LEU A 10 -0.62 -5.33 -2.71
N VAL A 11 -0.25 -6.54 -3.08
CA VAL A 11 0.31 -7.52 -2.13
C VAL A 11 1.81 -7.30 -2.10
N VAL A 12 2.32 -6.82 -0.97
CA VAL A 12 3.74 -6.54 -0.77
C VAL A 12 4.33 -7.63 0.11
N GLN A 13 5.29 -8.36 -0.44
CA GLN A 13 6.10 -9.31 0.32
C GLN A 13 7.37 -8.61 0.80
N ALA A 14 7.60 -8.61 2.11
CA ALA A 14 8.77 -8.04 2.73
C ALA A 14 9.34 -8.97 3.81
N LYS A 15 10.49 -8.59 4.37
CA LYS A 15 11.06 -9.28 5.53
C LYS A 15 10.16 -9.05 6.74
N SER A 16 9.74 -10.13 7.40
CA SER A 16 8.88 -10.11 8.60
C SER A 16 9.35 -9.12 9.66
N GLU A 17 10.65 -9.08 9.94
CA GLU A 17 11.28 -8.17 10.91
C GLU A 17 11.15 -6.69 10.57
N ARG A 18 10.84 -6.35 9.30
CA ARG A 18 10.70 -4.97 8.81
C ARG A 18 9.26 -4.59 8.48
N ILE A 19 8.29 -5.48 8.69
CA ILE A 19 6.89 -5.25 8.32
C ILE A 19 6.32 -4.00 9.00
N SER A 20 6.65 -3.76 10.27
CA SER A 20 6.21 -2.57 11.01
C SER A 20 6.79 -1.26 10.45
N ASP A 21 8.07 -1.26 10.07
CA ASP A 21 8.71 -0.07 9.50
C ASP A 21 8.17 0.22 8.10
N ILE A 22 7.98 -0.84 7.31
CA ILE A 22 7.48 -0.75 5.93
C ILE A 22 6.01 -0.31 5.94
N SER A 23 5.17 -0.83 6.84
CA SER A 23 3.78 -0.39 6.94
C SER A 23 3.69 1.09 7.30
N THR A 24 4.54 1.55 8.23
CA THR A 24 4.63 2.96 8.63
C THR A 24 5.04 3.84 7.46
N GLN A 25 6.06 3.44 6.69
CA GLN A 25 6.48 4.17 5.51
C GLN A 25 5.41 4.17 4.41
N LEU A 26 4.72 3.05 4.19
CA LEU A 26 3.68 2.92 3.17
C LEU A 26 2.48 3.81 3.49
N ASN A 27 2.02 3.87 4.74
CA ASN A 27 0.98 4.78 5.19
C ASN A 27 1.38 6.27 5.14
N ALA A 28 2.68 6.58 5.09
CA ALA A 28 3.15 7.95 4.96
C ALA A 28 3.09 8.46 3.49
N PHE A 29 2.95 7.57 2.51
CA PHE A 29 2.78 7.98 1.11
C PHE A 29 1.34 8.49 0.88
N PRO A 30 1.18 9.62 0.17
CA PRO A 30 -0.15 10.13 -0.14
C PRO A 30 -0.91 9.14 -1.05
N GLY A 31 -2.15 8.86 -0.68
CA GLY A 31 -2.99 7.91 -1.39
C GLY A 31 -2.60 6.44 -1.16
N CYS A 32 -1.77 6.13 -0.17
CA CYS A 32 -1.46 4.76 0.21
C CYS A 32 -2.01 4.45 1.60
N GLU A 33 -2.72 3.34 1.73
CA GLU A 33 -3.23 2.82 3.00
C GLU A 33 -2.87 1.33 3.13
N VAL A 34 -2.25 0.96 4.25
CA VAL A 34 -2.00 -0.44 4.59
C VAL A 34 -3.26 -1.04 5.20
N ALA A 35 -4.03 -1.76 4.37
CA ALA A 35 -5.28 -2.41 4.78
C ALA A 35 -5.04 -3.69 5.61
N VAL A 36 -3.96 -4.43 5.33
CA VAL A 36 -3.59 -5.64 6.08
C VAL A 36 -2.09 -5.67 6.29
N SER A 37 -1.68 -6.06 7.49
CA SER A 37 -0.28 -6.36 7.81
C SER A 37 -0.16 -7.70 8.53
N ASP A 38 0.51 -8.66 7.91
CA ASP A 38 0.81 -9.98 8.46
C ASP A 38 2.32 -10.13 8.62
N ALA A 39 2.83 -9.71 9.78
CA ALA A 39 4.25 -9.78 10.08
C ALA A 39 4.80 -11.22 10.06
N PRO A 40 4.11 -12.24 10.63
CA PRO A 40 4.53 -13.64 10.53
C PRO A 40 4.80 -14.13 9.10
N SER A 41 3.90 -13.86 8.14
CA SER A 41 4.10 -14.27 6.73
C SER A 41 4.95 -13.30 5.93
N GLY A 42 5.21 -12.10 6.46
CA GLY A 42 5.93 -11.05 5.75
C GLY A 42 5.09 -10.38 4.66
N GLN A 43 3.76 -10.39 4.79
CA GLN A 43 2.85 -9.84 3.79
C GLN A 43 2.18 -8.56 4.27
N LEU A 44 1.97 -7.64 3.34
CA LEU A 44 1.15 -6.44 3.51
C LEU A 44 0.18 -6.36 2.33
N ILE A 45 -1.05 -5.94 2.60
CA ILE A 45 -1.97 -5.49 1.56
C ILE A 45 -2.05 -3.98 1.66
N VAL A 46 -1.71 -3.30 0.57
CA VAL A 46 -1.71 -1.85 0.48
C VAL A 46 -2.69 -1.42 -0.60
N VAL A 47 -3.66 -0.60 -0.19
CA VAL A 47 -4.58 0.08 -1.09
C VAL A 47 -3.89 1.35 -1.55
N VAL A 48 -3.85 1.57 -2.86
CA VAL A 48 -3.29 2.76 -3.48
C VAL A 48 -4.36 3.44 -4.30
N GLU A 49 -4.49 4.73 -4.08
CA GLU A 49 -5.51 5.61 -4.62
C GLU A 49 -4.83 6.76 -5.36
N ALA A 50 -5.15 6.92 -6.64
CA ALA A 50 -4.56 7.97 -7.46
C ALA A 50 -5.57 8.57 -8.44
N GLU A 51 -5.47 9.88 -8.67
CA GLU A 51 -6.35 10.62 -9.57
C GLU A 51 -6.17 10.23 -11.05
N THR A 52 -4.98 9.77 -11.42
CA THR A 52 -4.64 9.38 -12.79
C THR A 52 -3.63 8.23 -12.79
N ALA A 53 -3.89 7.16 -13.54
CA ALA A 53 -2.84 6.21 -13.90
C ALA A 53 -1.83 6.90 -14.82
N LYS A 54 -0.59 7.07 -14.35
CA LYS A 54 0.52 7.41 -15.23
C LYS A 54 0.97 6.14 -15.95
N ARG A 55 0.91 6.17 -17.27
CA ARG A 55 1.33 5.08 -18.17
C ARG A 55 2.83 5.12 -18.44
#